data_AF-A0AAD2RCA7-F1
#
_entry.id   AF-A0AAD2RCA7-F1
#
_cell.length_a   1.000
_cell.length_b   1.000
_cell.length_c   1.000
_cell.angle_alpha   90.00
_cell.angle_beta   90.00
_cell.angle_gamma   90.00
#
_symmetry.space_group_name_H-M   'P 1'
#
loop_
_entity.id
_entity.type
_entity.pdbx_description
1 polymer ?
#
loop_
_entity_poly.entity_id
_entity_poly.type
_entity_poly.pdbx_seq_one_letter_code
_entity_poly.pdbx_strand_id
1 'polypeptide(L)'
;LAYGTLIVLISPVVEEYINRYILFLLPLKILRKSIPYFQRNWGVFFIAMISSLIFAVFHGEQFLWPYLAMGLIYCWVSYQSNFWGSILLHISNNLLFFVLNMI
;
A
#
# COMPACT_ATOMS: atom_id res chain seq x y z
N LEU A 1 -14.47 21.16 -5.14
CA LEU A 1 -14.81 20.24 -4.04
C LEU A 1 -14.96 18.78 -4.50
N ALA A 2 -15.92 18.44 -5.37
CA ALA A 2 -16.23 17.04 -5.72
C ALA A 2 -15.04 16.21 -6.25
N TYR A 3 -14.18 16.80 -7.08
CA TYR A 3 -12.97 16.13 -7.59
C TYR A 3 -11.93 15.82 -6.51
N GLY A 4 -11.75 16.73 -5.54
CA GLY A 4 -10.83 16.55 -4.42
C GLY A 4 -11.29 15.44 -3.48
N THR A 5 -12.59 15.35 -3.22
CA THR A 5 -13.16 14.27 -2.39
C THR A 5 -13.01 12.89 -3.04
N LEU A 6 -13.12 12.82 -4.37
CA LEU A 6 -12.96 11.59 -5.16
C LEU A 6 -11.51 11.06 -5.09
N ILE A 7 -10.53 11.97 -5.24
CA ILE A 7 -9.10 11.64 -5.15
C ILE A 7 -8.71 11.24 -3.73
N VAL A 8 -9.26 11.92 -2.72
CA VAL A 8 -8.91 11.67 -1.32
C VAL A 8 -9.55 10.39 -0.76
N LEU A 9 -10.77 10.05 -1.19
CA LEU A 9 -11.52 8.93 -0.60
C LEU A 9 -11.58 7.68 -1.49
N ILE A 10 -11.74 7.83 -2.80
CA ILE A 10 -12.00 6.69 -3.71
C ILE A 10 -10.69 6.16 -4.31
N SER A 11 -9.76 7.03 -4.71
CA SER A 11 -8.46 6.60 -5.26
C SER A 11 -7.72 5.62 -4.33
N PRO A 12 -7.61 5.89 -3.02
CA PRO A 12 -6.93 4.98 -2.09
C PRO A 12 -7.57 3.60 -2.02
N VAL A 13 -8.89 3.50 -2.17
CA VAL A 13 -9.58 2.19 -2.12
C VAL A 13 -9.14 1.32 -3.30
N VAL A 14 -9.11 1.88 -4.51
CA VAL A 14 -8.69 1.16 -5.71
C VAL A 14 -7.19 0.83 -5.64
N GLU A 15 -6.38 1.81 -5.26
CA GLU A 15 -4.93 1.64 -5.15
C GLU A 15 -4.54 0.57 -4.13
N GLU A 16 -5.17 0.54 -2.96
CA GLU A 16 -4.88 -0.46 -1.94
C GLU A 16 -5.46 -1.83 -2.30
N TYR A 17 -6.58 -1.90 -3.03
CA TYR A 17 -7.09 -3.17 -3.55
C TYR A 17 -6.07 -3.82 -4.51
N ILE A 18 -5.51 -3.04 -5.44
CA ILE A 18 -4.50 -3.55 -6.37
C ILE A 18 -3.19 -3.86 -5.61
N ASN A 19 -2.63 -2.87 -4.91
CA ASN A 19 -1.29 -2.98 -4.35
C ASN A 19 -1.23 -3.88 -3.11
N ARG A 20 -2.22 -3.84 -2.22
CA ARG A 20 -2.19 -4.66 -1.00
C ARG A 20 -2.94 -5.95 -1.15
N TYR A 21 -4.16 -5.92 -1.68
CA TYR A 21 -4.94 -7.15 -1.74
C TYR A 21 -4.41 -8.10 -2.82
N ILE A 22 -4.32 -7.62 -4.07
CA ILE A 22 -3.89 -8.45 -5.20
C ILE A 22 -2.38 -8.70 -5.17
N LEU A 23 -1.55 -7.66 -5.02
CA LEU A 23 -0.10 -7.80 -5.18
C LEU A 23 0.64 -8.24 -3.92
N PHE A 24 0.05 -8.10 -2.73
CA PHE A 24 0.71 -8.47 -1.46
C PHE A 24 0.02 -9.62 -0.73
N LEU A 25 -1.22 -9.43 -0.28
CA LEU A 25 -1.94 -10.37 0.59
C LEU A 25 -2.30 -11.69 -0.11
N LEU A 26 -2.70 -11.65 -1.38
CA LEU A 26 -3.03 -12.87 -2.13
C LEU A 26 -1.78 -13.75 -2.37
N PRO A 27 -0.66 -13.24 -2.91
CA PRO A 27 0.59 -13.98 -3.00
C PRO A 27 1.09 -14.46 -1.64
N LEU A 28 0.96 -13.63 -0.61
CA LEU A 28 1.31 -14.00 0.75
C LEU A 28 0.48 -15.21 1.21
N LYS A 29 -0.84 -15.23 1.01
CA LYS A 29 -1.69 -16.39 1.36
C LYS A 29 -1.23 -17.67 0.67
N ILE A 30 -0.79 -17.59 -0.59
CA ILE A 30 -0.25 -18.74 -1.34
C ILE A 30 1.09 -19.17 -0.74
N LEU A 31 2.02 -18.23 -0.56
CA LEU A 31 3.34 -18.45 0.04
C LEU A 31 3.24 -19.14 1.41
N ARG A 32 2.30 -18.69 2.25
CA ARG A 32 2.07 -19.22 3.60
C ARG A 32 1.64 -20.70 3.60
N LYS A 33 1.00 -21.16 2.52
CA LYS A 33 0.56 -22.56 2.36
C LYS A 33 1.66 -23.45 1.76
N SER A 34 2.52 -22.87 0.92
CA SER A 34 3.43 -23.65 0.07
C SER A 34 4.87 -23.72 0.57
N ILE A 35 5.30 -22.86 1.50
CA ILE A 35 6.73 -22.71 1.87
C ILE A 35 6.96 -22.88 3.39
N PRO A 36 8.02 -23.63 3.81
CA PRO A 36 8.42 -23.74 5.20
C PRO A 36 8.76 -22.39 5.86
N TYR A 37 8.54 -22.29 7.17
CA TYR A 37 8.56 -21.04 7.93
C TYR A 37 9.85 -20.20 7.77
N PHE A 38 11.03 -20.83 7.68
CA PHE A 38 12.30 -20.11 7.59
C PHE A 38 12.50 -19.33 6.27
N GLN A 39 12.02 -19.89 5.15
CA GLN A 39 12.10 -19.23 3.84
C GLN A 39 10.99 -18.18 3.62
N ARG A 40 9.96 -18.21 4.47
CA ARG A 40 8.78 -17.36 4.37
C ARG A 40 9.07 -15.89 4.64
N ASN A 41 10.02 -15.57 5.52
CA ASN A 41 10.33 -14.18 5.87
C ASN A 41 10.93 -13.40 4.69
N TRP A 42 11.85 -14.01 3.96
CA TRP A 42 12.39 -13.44 2.72
C TRP A 42 11.30 -13.29 1.66
N GLY A 43 10.43 -14.30 1.49
CA GLY A 43 9.30 -14.20 0.57
C GLY A 43 8.34 -13.06 0.92
N VAL A 44 8.03 -12.84 2.21
CA VAL A 44 7.21 -11.70 2.66
C VAL A 44 7.87 -10.38 2.29
N PHE A 45 9.17 -10.24 2.53
CA PHE A 45 9.93 -9.04 2.20
C PHE A 45 9.91 -8.75 0.70
N PHE A 46 10.21 -9.74 -0.15
CA PHE A 46 10.22 -9.55 -1.60
C PHE A 46 8.84 -9.19 -2.16
N ILE A 47 7.77 -9.83 -1.70
CA ILE A 47 6.41 -9.51 -2.15
C ILE A 47 6.03 -8.08 -1.70
N ALA A 48 6.37 -7.69 -0.47
CA ALA A 48 6.15 -6.32 0.02
C ALA A 48 6.93 -5.29 -0.80
N MET A 49 8.20 -5.57 -1.13
CA MET A 49 9.03 -4.71 -1.96
C MET A 49 8.46 -4.54 -3.36
N ILE A 50 8.01 -5.61 -4.02
CA ILE A 50 7.41 -5.55 -5.37
C ILE A 50 6.12 -4.71 -5.34
N SER A 51 5.23 -4.99 -4.39
CA SER A 51 3.99 -4.22 -4.18
C SER A 51 4.27 -2.72 -3.96
N SER A 52 5.27 -2.41 -3.14
CA SER A 52 5.63 -1.02 -2.82
C SER A 52 6.33 -0.31 -3.97
N LEU A 53 7.12 -1.03 -4.78
CA LEU A 53 7.78 -0.48 -5.96
C LEU A 53 6.77 -0.16 -7.06
N ILE A 54 5.81 -1.06 -7.32
CA ILE A 54 4.73 -0.81 -8.27
C ILE A 54 3.89 0.41 -7.84
N PHE A 55 3.56 0.48 -6.55
CA PHE A 55 2.89 1.63 -5.96
C PHE A 55 3.66 2.94 -6.21
N ALA A 56 4.98 2.95 -5.97
CA ALA A 56 5.83 4.11 -6.19
C ALA A 56 5.93 4.52 -7.67
N VAL A 57 6.06 3.55 -8.58
CA VAL A 57 6.13 3.82 -10.02
C VAL A 57 4.83 4.45 -10.54
N PHE A 58 3.67 3.99 -10.07
CA PHE A 58 2.39 4.56 -10.50
C PHE A 58 2.14 5.99 -10.02
N HIS A 59 2.86 6.45 -8.99
CA HIS A 59 2.79 7.84 -8.56
C HIS A 59 3.59 8.79 -9.48
N GLY A 60 4.43 8.26 -10.38
CA GLY A 60 4.98 9.00 -11.52
C GLY A 60 5.88 10.19 -11.17
N GLU A 61 6.22 10.40 -9.90
CA GLU A 61 6.99 11.55 -9.45
C GLU A 61 8.51 11.34 -9.52
N GLN A 62 9.26 12.44 -9.55
CA GLN A 62 10.74 12.44 -9.50
C GLN A 62 11.31 11.75 -8.26
N PHE A 63 10.51 11.59 -7.20
CA PHE A 63 10.91 11.06 -5.90
C PHE A 63 10.31 9.67 -5.66
N LEU A 64 10.99 8.62 -6.13
CA LEU A 64 10.58 7.22 -5.93
C LEU A 64 10.59 6.80 -4.45
N TRP A 65 11.56 7.30 -3.69
CA TRP A 65 11.87 6.81 -2.34
C TRP A 65 10.78 7.06 -1.29
N PRO A 66 10.16 8.26 -1.20
CA PRO A 66 9.05 8.49 -0.27
C PRO A 66 7.86 7.56 -0.52
N TYR A 67 7.46 7.38 -1.78
CA TYR A 67 6.35 6.49 -2.13
C TYR A 67 6.67 5.02 -1.89
N LEU A 68 7.92 4.61 -2.12
CA LEU A 68 8.37 3.26 -1.78
C LEU A 68 8.30 3.01 -0.27
N ALA A 69 8.77 3.96 0.55
CA ALA A 69 8.70 3.87 2.00
C ALA A 69 7.24 3.82 2.51
N MET A 70 6.37 4.68 1.97
CA MET A 70 4.94 4.67 2.30
C MET A 70 4.28 3.35 1.88
N GLY A 71 4.61 2.84 0.69
CA GLY A 71 4.14 1.54 0.22
C GLY A 71 4.52 0.40 1.19
N LEU A 72 5.76 0.43 1.71
CA LEU A 72 6.21 -0.56 2.69
C LEU A 72 5.47 -0.44 4.02
N ILE A 73 5.19 0.79 4.48
CA ILE A 73 4.37 1.03 5.68
C ILE A 73 2.95 0.48 5.47
N TYR A 74 2.35 0.73 4.31
CA TYR A 74 1.02 0.20 3.96
C TYR A 74 1.01 -1.33 3.87
N CYS A 75 2.06 -1.96 3.33
CA CYS A 75 2.25 -3.41 3.39
C CYS A 75 2.36 -3.93 4.82
N TRP A 76 3.11 -3.24 5.69
CA TRP A 76 3.23 -3.62 7.10
C TRP A 76 1.90 -3.53 7.83
N VAL A 77 1.14 -2.45 7.67
CA VAL A 77 -0.21 -2.30 8.25
C VAL A 77 -1.14 -3.39 7.71
N SER A 78 -1.15 -3.61 6.39
CA SER A 78 -1.91 -4.68 5.75
C SER A 78 -1.61 -6.07 6.31
N TYR A 79 -0.35 -6.32 6.68
CA TYR A 79 0.10 -7.57 7.28
C TYR A 79 -0.45 -7.77 8.69
N GLN A 80 -0.54 -6.69 9.49
CA GLN A 80 -0.99 -6.73 10.89
C GLN A 80 -2.52 -6.77 11.00
N SER A 81 -3.22 -5.94 10.23
CA SER A 81 -4.68 -5.78 10.37
C SER A 81 -5.47 -6.51 9.29
N ASN A 82 -5.11 -6.31 8.02
CA ASN A 82 -5.80 -6.65 6.76
C ASN A 82 -5.76 -5.42 5.81
N PHE A 83 -6.29 -5.59 4.59
CA PHE A 83 -6.30 -4.52 3.58
C PHE A 83 -7.10 -3.27 3.99
N TRP A 84 -8.13 -3.39 4.84
CA TRP A 84 -8.94 -2.25 5.28
C TRP A 84 -8.16 -1.28 6.15
N GLY A 85 -7.26 -1.78 7.02
CA GLY A 85 -6.41 -0.90 7.83
C GLY A 85 -5.48 -0.04 6.97
N SER A 86 -5.01 -0.59 5.86
CA SER A 86 -4.18 0.12 4.89
C SER A 86 -4.97 1.20 4.13
N ILE A 87 -6.21 0.89 3.72
CA ILE A 87 -7.13 1.89 3.14
C ILE A 87 -7.34 3.06 4.09
N LEU A 88 -7.64 2.78 5.36
CA LEU A 88 -7.87 3.84 6.36
C LEU A 88 -6.65 4.71 6.55
N LEU A 89 -5.45 4.11 6.63
CA LEU A 89 -4.21 4.86 6.75
C LEU A 89 -3.94 5.73 5.51
N HIS A 90 -4.16 5.17 4.32
CA HIS A 90 -3.93 5.89 3.07
C HIS A 90 -4.90 7.07 2.92
N ILE A 91 -6.19 6.87 3.18
CA ILE A 91 -7.18 7.96 3.20
C ILE A 91 -6.78 9.04 4.23
N SER A 92 -6.35 8.63 5.43
CA SER A 92 -5.93 9.56 6.48
C SER A 92 -4.70 10.39 6.06
N ASN A 93 -3.74 9.75 5.40
CA ASN A 93 -2.56 10.44 4.86
C ASN A 93 -2.94 11.45 3.78
N ASN A 94 -3.82 11.08 2.85
CA ASN A 94 -4.27 11.98 1.79
C ASN A 94 -5.09 13.15 2.35
N LEU A 95 -5.92 12.91 3.37
CA LEU A 95 -6.64 13.96 4.09
C LEU A 95 -5.68 14.93 4.78
N LEU A 96 -4.65 14.42 5.46
CA LEU A 96 -3.65 15.25 6.13
C LEU A 96 -2.92 16.15 5.12
N PHE A 97 -2.43 15.58 4.02
CA PHE A 97 -1.79 16.35 2.95
C PHE A 97 -2.74 17.38 2.34
N PHE A 98 -3.99 17.01 2.08
CA PHE A 98 -4.98 17.93 1.53
C PHE A 98 -5.23 19.12 2.44
N VAL A 99 -5.37 18.89 3.76
CA VAL A 99 -5.56 19.97 4.74
C VAL A 99 -4.31 20.85 4.85
N LEU A 100 -3.12 20.24 4.91
CA LEU A 100 -1.85 20.98 5.04
C LEU A 100 -1.53 21.85 3.82
N ASN A 101 -2.01 21.49 2.62
CA ASN A 101 -1.82 22.29 1.40
C ASN A 101 -2.94 23.31 1.16
N MET A 102 -4.01 23.29 1.95
CA MET A 102 -5.08 24.30 1.90
C MET A 102 -4.88 25.44 2.91
N ILE A 103 -3.96 25.28 3.86
CA ILE A 103 -3.51 26.31 4.81
C ILE A 103 -2.32 27.04 4.20
#